data_AF-A0A158G3U8-F1
#
_entry.id   AF-A0A158G3U8-F1
#
_cell.length_a   1.000
_cell.length_b   1.000
_cell.length_c   1.000
_cell.angle_alpha   90.00
_cell.angle_beta   90.00
_cell.angle_gamma   90.00
#
_symmetry.space_group_name_H-M   'P 1'
#
loop_
_entity.id
_entity.type
_entity.pdbx_description
1 polymer ?
#
loop_
_entity_poly.entity_id
_entity_poly.type
_entity_poly.pdbx_seq_one_letter_code
_entity_poly.pdbx_strand_id
1 'polypeptide(L)'
;MRNNDPTSVDASRRRFALQSVALGGGLLLAGGAQAAGEQAGTVPNQTTGPVQQDGLSPRLTMHALDTWHGTPAAGMRVEMFRIEEGRSRHLQTVTLAASGRSEPPLLEGDAYRAGTYELLLHVDEYFTARKASLPQPLFLSTIPLRFRVTDITQRIHLPVLFGPWSYNYYRGS
;
A
#
# COMPACT_ATOMS: atom_id res chain seq x y z
N MET A 1 51.32 7.79 -13.98
CA MET A 1 51.65 7.80 -12.53
C MET A 1 51.15 9.12 -11.95
N ARG A 2 50.50 9.07 -10.77
CA ARG A 2 49.74 10.12 -10.02
C ARG A 2 48.23 10.06 -10.33
N ASN A 3 47.48 9.15 -9.70
CA ASN A 3 46.92 9.13 -8.33
C ASN A 3 45.93 10.28 -8.07
N ASN A 4 44.64 9.93 -8.14
CA ASN A 4 43.53 10.63 -7.47
C ASN A 4 43.39 10.03 -6.07
N ASP A 5 43.29 10.88 -5.05
CA ASP A 5 42.81 10.49 -3.71
C ASP A 5 41.78 11.53 -3.22
N PRO A 6 40.62 11.13 -2.64
CA PRO A 6 39.46 11.99 -2.45
C PRO A 6 39.18 12.23 -0.97
N THR A 7 39.41 13.43 -0.42
CA THR A 7 38.82 13.82 0.87
C THR A 7 38.66 15.34 0.98
N SER A 8 37.46 15.84 0.73
CA SER A 8 37.02 17.09 1.38
C SER A 8 35.51 17.05 1.61
N VAL A 9 35.14 16.68 2.82
CA VAL A 9 33.77 16.81 3.34
C VAL A 9 33.55 18.27 3.72
N ASP A 10 32.58 18.92 3.08
CA ASP A 10 32.17 20.30 3.37
C ASP A 10 31.46 20.37 4.73
N ALA A 11 32.11 21.01 5.71
CA ALA A 11 31.67 21.12 7.10
C ALA A 11 30.88 22.42 7.39
N SER A 12 30.07 22.89 6.45
CA SER A 12 29.32 24.15 6.59
C SER A 12 27.89 23.94 7.11
N ARG A 13 27.69 23.26 8.25
CA ARG A 13 26.42 23.31 8.98
C ARG A 13 26.62 23.17 10.49
N ARG A 14 26.40 24.29 11.20
CA ARG A 14 25.74 24.45 12.53
C ARG A 14 26.40 25.60 13.30
N ARG A 15 25.85 26.81 13.14
CA ARG A 15 25.95 27.87 14.16
C ARG A 15 24.57 28.01 14.78
N PHE A 16 24.43 27.57 16.03
CA PHE A 16 23.38 28.04 16.93
C PHE A 16 24.10 28.64 18.14
N ALA A 17 23.91 29.95 18.33
CA ALA A 17 24.52 30.71 19.39
C ALA A 17 23.86 30.37 20.74
N LEU A 18 24.71 30.13 21.74
CA LEU A 18 24.38 30.02 23.16
C LEU A 18 24.74 31.36 23.83
N GLN A 19 23.73 32.13 24.27
CA GLN A 19 23.79 33.19 25.29
C GLN A 19 22.33 33.32 25.84
N SER A 20 22.01 33.56 27.11
CA SER A 20 22.74 34.13 28.26
C SER A 20 22.04 33.78 29.58
N VAL A 21 22.72 34.13 30.68
CA VAL A 21 22.55 33.79 32.11
C VAL A 21 21.32 34.42 32.81
N ALA A 22 20.93 33.77 33.91
CA ALA A 22 19.85 34.02 34.88
C ALA A 22 19.91 35.33 35.68
N LEU A 23 18.75 35.77 36.21
CA LEU A 23 18.50 36.16 37.61
C LEU A 23 17.06 36.70 37.75
N GLY A 24 16.23 36.01 38.53
CA GLY A 24 14.87 36.44 38.85
C GLY A 24 14.32 35.63 40.00
N GLY A 25 14.72 35.99 41.22
CA GLY A 25 14.19 35.41 42.45
C GLY A 25 12.72 35.78 42.64
N GLY A 26 11.87 34.76 42.70
CA GLY A 26 10.46 34.87 43.09
C GLY A 26 10.15 33.76 44.09
N LEU A 27 9.60 34.16 45.23
CA LEU A 27 9.19 33.30 46.35
C LEU A 27 8.17 32.24 45.88
N LEU A 28 8.51 30.96 45.94
CA LEU A 28 7.57 29.86 45.68
C LEU A 28 6.77 29.57 46.95
N LEU A 29 5.50 30.00 46.98
CA LEU A 29 4.53 29.52 47.96
C LEU A 29 4.19 28.06 47.62
N ALA A 30 4.35 27.16 48.59
CA ALA A 30 3.98 25.74 48.47
C ALA A 30 2.45 25.61 48.39
N GLY A 31 1.90 25.70 47.18
CA GLY A 31 0.54 25.26 46.88
C GLY A 31 0.54 23.74 46.74
N GLY A 32 -0.29 23.05 47.53
CA GLY A 32 -0.41 21.60 47.51
C GLY A 32 -0.67 21.07 46.09
N ALA A 33 0.19 20.17 45.62
CA ALA A 33 -0.05 19.45 44.39
C ALA A 33 -1.26 18.51 44.59
N GLN A 34 -2.41 18.91 44.07
CA GLN A 34 -3.50 17.98 43.85
C GLN A 34 -3.01 16.93 42.86
N ALA A 35 -3.04 15.66 43.27
CA ALA A 35 -2.80 14.55 42.38
C ALA A 35 -3.76 14.68 41.19
N ALA A 36 -3.21 15.03 40.03
CA ALA A 36 -3.94 14.94 38.78
C ALA A 36 -4.40 13.49 38.66
N GLY A 37 -5.70 13.25 38.76
CA GLY A 37 -6.28 11.93 38.53
C GLY A 37 -5.75 11.38 37.21
N GLU A 38 -5.44 10.08 37.17
CA GLU A 38 -5.01 9.40 35.96
C GLU A 38 -5.92 9.83 34.80
N GLN A 39 -5.37 10.61 33.88
CA GLN A 39 -6.04 10.90 32.63
C GLN A 39 -6.18 9.54 31.94
N ALA A 40 -7.43 9.08 31.80
CA ALA A 40 -7.76 7.87 31.05
C ALA A 40 -7.01 7.95 29.71
N GLY A 41 -6.06 7.03 29.53
CA GLY A 41 -5.17 7.02 28.38
C GLY A 41 -5.99 7.10 27.09
N THR A 42 -5.64 8.03 26.22
CA THR A 42 -6.26 8.14 24.90
C THR A 42 -6.01 6.84 24.15
N VAL A 43 -7.07 6.04 23.96
CA VAL A 43 -6.99 4.86 23.09
C VAL A 43 -6.74 5.39 21.67
N PRO A 44 -5.69 4.93 20.97
CA PRO A 44 -5.46 5.33 19.59
C PRO A 44 -6.73 5.09 18.77
N ASN A 45 -7.15 6.06 17.97
CA ASN A 45 -8.30 5.91 17.09
C ASN A 45 -8.02 4.78 16.09
N GLN A 46 -8.62 3.61 16.33
CA GLN A 46 -8.53 2.48 15.43
C GLN A 46 -9.55 2.68 14.31
N THR A 47 -9.08 2.68 13.06
CA THR A 47 -9.99 2.63 11.92
C THR A 47 -10.79 1.33 11.98
N THR A 48 -12.12 1.47 12.01
CA THR A 48 -13.01 0.36 11.68
C THR A 48 -12.73 -0.09 10.23
N GLY A 49 -13.11 -1.33 9.91
CA GLY A 49 -12.92 -1.87 8.54
C GLY A 49 -13.56 -1.00 7.45
N PRO A 50 -13.29 -1.28 6.16
CA PRO A 50 -13.79 -0.46 5.06
C PRO A 50 -15.32 -0.35 5.09
N VAL A 51 -15.82 0.84 4.73
CA VAL A 51 -17.25 1.15 4.64
C VAL A 51 -17.93 0.19 3.65
N GLN A 52 -19.04 -0.40 4.06
CA GLN A 52 -19.83 -1.27 3.19
C GLN A 52 -20.81 -0.44 2.35
N GLN A 53 -20.97 -0.81 1.08
CA GLN A 53 -21.92 -0.17 0.16
C GLN A 53 -23.21 -0.99 0.07
N ASP A 54 -24.12 -0.80 1.03
CA ASP A 54 -25.37 -1.54 1.10
C ASP A 54 -26.30 -1.23 -0.10
N GLY A 55 -27.05 -2.24 -0.55
CA GLY A 55 -28.03 -2.11 -1.64
C GLY A 55 -27.47 -2.15 -3.07
N LEU A 56 -26.14 -2.23 -3.23
CA LEU A 56 -25.50 -2.45 -4.52
C LEU A 56 -25.20 -3.94 -4.75
N SER A 57 -25.16 -4.37 -6.02
CA SER A 57 -24.88 -5.78 -6.35
C SER A 57 -23.48 -6.22 -5.88
N PRO A 58 -23.32 -7.38 -5.20
CA PRO A 58 -22.01 -7.85 -4.75
C PRO A 58 -21.07 -8.17 -5.92
N ARG A 59 -19.80 -7.75 -5.80
CA ARG A 59 -18.76 -8.01 -6.81
C ARG A 59 -17.36 -7.85 -6.27
N LEU A 60 -16.40 -8.49 -6.94
CA LEU A 60 -14.96 -8.29 -6.79
C LEU A 60 -14.42 -7.48 -7.97
N THR A 61 -13.71 -6.40 -7.67
CA THR A 61 -13.02 -5.58 -8.68
C THR A 61 -11.61 -5.28 -8.22
N MET A 62 -10.72 -4.94 -9.16
CA MET A 62 -9.40 -4.41 -8.83
C MET A 62 -9.10 -3.12 -9.59
N HIS A 63 -8.11 -2.38 -9.07
CA HIS A 63 -7.54 -1.21 -9.73
C HIS A 63 -6.05 -1.16 -9.41
N ALA A 64 -5.21 -1.26 -10.43
CA ALA A 64 -3.76 -1.21 -10.26
C ALA A 64 -3.19 0.12 -10.78
N LEU A 65 -2.33 0.71 -9.96
CA LEU A 65 -1.61 1.94 -10.24
C LEU A 65 -0.10 1.67 -10.23
N ASP A 66 0.55 2.13 -11.29
CA ASP A 66 2.00 2.13 -11.43
C ASP A 66 2.56 3.41 -10.78
N THR A 67 3.26 3.25 -9.66
CA THR A 67 3.85 4.36 -8.90
C THR A 67 5.15 4.87 -9.49
N TRP A 68 5.78 4.12 -10.39
CA TRP A 68 7.00 4.56 -11.07
C TRP A 68 6.70 5.55 -12.18
N HIS A 69 5.67 5.29 -12.98
CA HIS A 69 5.21 6.25 -14.00
C HIS A 69 4.11 7.19 -13.48
N GLY A 70 3.52 6.91 -12.31
CA GLY A 70 2.41 7.70 -11.76
C GLY A 70 1.11 7.58 -12.57
N THR A 71 0.85 6.42 -13.16
CA THR A 71 -0.28 6.20 -14.09
C THR A 71 -1.05 4.91 -13.77
N PRO A 72 -2.30 4.76 -14.25
CA PRO A 72 -2.96 3.48 -14.19
C PRO A 72 -2.23 2.40 -14.98
N ALA A 73 -2.27 1.16 -14.49
CA ALA A 73 -1.55 0.04 -15.07
C ALA A 73 -2.28 -0.57 -16.29
N ALA A 74 -2.63 0.29 -17.25
CA ALA A 74 -3.29 -0.10 -18.48
C ALA A 74 -2.46 -1.15 -19.23
N GLY A 75 -3.15 -2.19 -19.72
CA GLY A 75 -2.55 -3.29 -20.47
C GLY A 75 -1.86 -4.36 -19.60
N MET A 76 -1.87 -4.24 -18.27
CA MET A 76 -1.30 -5.26 -17.39
C MET A 76 -2.11 -6.56 -17.48
N ARG A 77 -1.41 -7.69 -17.68
CA ARG A 77 -1.99 -9.03 -17.58
C ARG A 77 -2.11 -9.44 -16.11
N VAL A 78 -3.30 -9.94 -15.75
CA VAL A 78 -3.59 -10.44 -14.41
C VAL A 78 -4.27 -11.79 -14.51
N GLU A 79 -3.73 -12.80 -13.84
CA GLU A 79 -4.37 -14.11 -13.72
C GLU A 79 -5.11 -14.21 -12.40
N MET A 80 -6.25 -14.88 -12.39
CA MET A 80 -7.06 -15.11 -11.20
C MET A 80 -7.22 -16.59 -10.92
N PHE A 81 -7.02 -16.96 -9.67
CA PHE A 81 -7.13 -18.32 -9.17
C PHE A 81 -8.06 -18.37 -7.96
N ARG A 82 -8.71 -19.52 -7.78
CA ARG A 82 -9.29 -19.93 -6.50
C ARG A 82 -8.35 -20.91 -5.83
N ILE A 83 -8.15 -20.77 -4.53
CA ILE A 83 -7.33 -21.68 -3.74
C ILE A 83 -8.25 -22.69 -3.05
N GLU A 84 -8.13 -23.96 -3.43
CA GLU A 84 -8.92 -25.09 -2.93
C GLU A 84 -7.94 -26.18 -2.45
N GLU A 85 -8.04 -26.60 -1.20
CA GLU A 85 -7.18 -27.65 -0.61
C GLU A 85 -5.66 -27.41 -0.79
N GLY A 86 -5.25 -26.13 -0.75
CA GLY A 86 -3.86 -25.73 -0.94
C GLY A 86 -3.39 -25.72 -2.41
N ARG A 87 -4.27 -25.99 -3.36
CA ARG A 87 -4.00 -25.95 -4.80
C ARG A 87 -4.64 -24.73 -5.45
N SER A 88 -3.94 -24.13 -6.42
CA SER A 88 -4.46 -23.03 -7.23
C SER A 88 -5.22 -23.57 -8.43
N ARG A 89 -6.53 -23.27 -8.50
CA ARG A 89 -7.38 -23.53 -9.66
C ARG A 89 -7.55 -22.23 -10.44
N HIS A 90 -7.06 -22.20 -11.68
CA HIS A 90 -7.24 -21.03 -12.57
C HIS A 90 -8.72 -20.79 -12.84
N LEU A 91 -9.12 -19.51 -12.80
CA LEU A 91 -10.48 -19.08 -13.11
C LEU A 91 -10.52 -18.30 -14.42
N GLN A 92 -9.63 -17.32 -14.57
CA GLN A 92 -9.58 -16.46 -15.76
C GLN A 92 -8.26 -15.68 -15.80
N THR A 93 -8.00 -15.09 -16.97
CA THR A 93 -6.94 -14.11 -17.18
C THR A 93 -7.57 -12.85 -17.77
N VAL A 94 -7.25 -11.69 -17.21
CA VAL A 94 -7.74 -10.39 -17.67
C VAL A 94 -6.58 -9.48 -18.06
N THR A 95 -6.88 -8.52 -18.93
CA THR A 95 -5.98 -7.39 -19.21
C THR A 95 -6.65 -6.13 -18.66
N LEU A 96 -5.92 -5.34 -17.86
CA LEU A 96 -6.49 -4.16 -17.24
C LEU A 96 -6.79 -3.08 -18.29
N ALA A 97 -7.96 -2.45 -18.14
CA ALA A 97 -8.43 -1.38 -19.01
C ALA A 97 -7.53 -0.15 -18.96
N ALA A 98 -7.79 0.85 -19.81
CA ALA A 98 -7.05 2.13 -19.82
C ALA A 98 -7.08 2.84 -18.44
N SER A 99 -8.15 2.62 -17.68
CA SER A 99 -8.33 3.10 -16.31
C SER A 99 -7.47 2.36 -15.27
N GLY A 100 -6.74 1.30 -15.64
CA GLY A 100 -6.03 0.39 -14.74
C GLY A 100 -6.96 -0.55 -13.95
N ARG A 101 -8.24 -0.62 -14.30
CA ARG A 101 -9.25 -1.43 -13.60
C ARG A 101 -9.52 -2.75 -14.31
N SER A 102 -10.03 -3.72 -13.55
CA SER A 102 -10.70 -4.88 -14.12
C SER A 102 -12.06 -4.46 -14.69
N GLU A 103 -12.22 -4.57 -15.99
CA GLU A 103 -13.49 -4.30 -16.69
C GLU A 103 -13.69 -5.43 -17.71
N PRO A 104 -14.68 -6.33 -17.53
CA PRO A 104 -15.70 -6.38 -16.47
C PRO A 104 -15.12 -6.70 -15.06
N PRO A 105 -15.95 -6.68 -13.98
CA PRO A 105 -15.53 -7.13 -12.65
C PRO A 105 -14.91 -8.52 -12.67
N LEU A 106 -13.98 -8.78 -11.75
CA LEU A 106 -13.31 -10.08 -11.64
C LEU A 106 -14.29 -11.18 -11.25
N LEU A 107 -15.19 -10.91 -10.30
CA LEU A 107 -16.27 -11.84 -9.95
C LEU A 107 -17.55 -11.05 -9.71
N GLU A 108 -18.66 -11.58 -10.17
CA GLU A 108 -20.00 -11.08 -9.91
C GLU A 108 -21.02 -12.20 -10.04
N GLY A 109 -22.26 -11.96 -9.59
CA GLY A 109 -23.35 -12.94 -9.68
C GLY A 109 -22.97 -14.29 -9.07
N ASP A 110 -23.24 -15.38 -9.80
CA ASP A 110 -22.99 -16.74 -9.32
C ASP A 110 -21.52 -17.11 -9.18
N ALA A 111 -20.61 -16.38 -9.83
CA ALA A 111 -19.17 -16.61 -9.66
C ALA A 111 -18.66 -16.01 -8.34
N TYR A 112 -19.36 -15.01 -7.78
CA TYR A 112 -18.96 -14.37 -6.53
C TYR A 112 -19.33 -15.22 -5.31
N ARG A 113 -18.41 -16.12 -4.95
CA ARG A 113 -18.57 -17.10 -3.87
C ARG A 113 -17.56 -16.85 -2.75
N ALA A 114 -17.90 -17.22 -1.52
CA ALA A 114 -16.95 -17.22 -0.42
C ALA A 114 -15.79 -18.19 -0.72
N GLY A 115 -14.58 -17.80 -0.33
CA GLY A 115 -13.38 -18.59 -0.62
C GLY A 115 -12.11 -17.78 -0.54
N THR A 116 -10.99 -18.48 -0.70
CA THR A 116 -9.65 -17.88 -0.83
C THR A 116 -9.34 -17.75 -2.32
N TYR A 117 -8.87 -16.58 -2.72
CA TYR A 117 -8.52 -16.27 -4.10
C TYR A 117 -7.09 -15.73 -4.17
N GLU A 118 -6.51 -15.80 -5.35
CA GLU A 118 -5.20 -15.27 -5.66
C GLU A 118 -5.24 -14.55 -7.01
N LEU A 119 -4.63 -13.37 -7.08
CA LEU A 119 -4.32 -12.69 -8.33
C LEU A 119 -2.82 -12.73 -8.56
N LEU A 120 -2.39 -13.04 -9.78
CA LEU A 120 -1.00 -12.93 -10.20
C LEU A 120 -0.88 -11.76 -11.19
N LEU A 121 -0.20 -10.69 -10.77
CA LEU A 121 0.05 -9.51 -11.60
C LEU A 121 1.42 -9.66 -12.27
N HIS A 122 1.45 -9.61 -13.61
CA HIS A 122 2.68 -9.78 -14.39
C HIS A 122 3.39 -8.43 -14.58
N VAL A 123 4.22 -8.07 -13.60
CA VAL A 123 4.85 -6.74 -13.49
C VAL A 123 6.08 -6.61 -14.36
N ASP A 124 6.86 -7.68 -14.49
CA ASP A 124 7.97 -7.77 -15.45
C ASP A 124 7.52 -7.60 -16.91
N GLU A 125 6.49 -8.33 -17.33
CA GLU A 125 5.87 -8.20 -18.66
C GLU A 125 5.41 -6.76 -18.89
N TYR A 126 4.74 -6.16 -17.89
CA TYR A 126 4.22 -4.80 -17.95
C TYR A 126 5.32 -3.74 -18.11
N PHE A 127 6.38 -3.78 -17.30
CA PHE A 127 7.48 -2.82 -17.41
C PHE A 127 8.32 -3.03 -18.67
N THR A 128 8.47 -4.28 -19.12
CA THR A 128 9.14 -4.61 -20.38
C THR A 128 8.38 -4.05 -21.58
N ALA A 129 7.05 -4.24 -21.62
CA ALA A 129 6.20 -3.70 -22.69
C ALA A 129 6.24 -2.15 -22.74
N ARG A 130 6.43 -1.50 -21.59
CA ARG A 130 6.62 -0.04 -21.48
C ARG A 130 8.04 0.42 -21.79
N LYS A 131 8.99 -0.49 -22.05
CA LYS A 131 10.41 -0.18 -22.28
C LYS A 131 11.01 0.64 -21.13
N ALA A 132 10.62 0.32 -19.90
CA ALA A 132 11.11 1.03 -18.72
C ALA A 132 12.61 0.81 -18.55
N SER A 133 13.36 1.88 -18.29
CA SER A 133 14.81 1.83 -18.04
C SER A 133 15.08 1.40 -16.60
N LEU A 134 14.89 0.10 -16.32
CA LEU A 134 15.07 -0.50 -15.01
C LEU A 134 16.21 -1.52 -15.01
N PRO A 135 16.95 -1.67 -13.88
CA PRO A 135 17.94 -2.72 -13.73
C PRO A 135 17.33 -4.10 -14.03
N GLN A 136 18.12 -4.94 -14.71
CA GLN A 136 17.73 -6.32 -15.04
C GLN A 136 18.57 -7.32 -14.25
N PRO A 137 17.97 -8.43 -13.77
CA PRO A 137 16.53 -8.73 -13.82
C PRO A 137 15.72 -7.79 -12.91
N LEU A 138 14.42 -7.58 -13.23
CA LEU A 138 13.53 -6.85 -12.34
C LEU A 138 13.45 -7.55 -10.97
N PHE A 139 13.41 -6.76 -9.91
CA PHE A 139 13.27 -7.28 -8.56
C PHE A 139 11.90 -7.93 -8.32
N LEU A 140 10.82 -7.30 -8.83
CA LEU A 140 9.47 -7.88 -8.86
C LEU A 140 9.18 -8.40 -10.27
N SER A 141 8.95 -9.70 -10.39
CA SER A 141 8.50 -10.35 -11.63
C SER A 141 6.97 -10.47 -11.66
N THR A 142 6.44 -11.50 -11.02
CA THR A 142 5.01 -11.72 -10.83
C THR A 142 4.65 -11.51 -9.37
N ILE A 143 3.64 -10.66 -9.11
CA ILE A 143 3.21 -10.34 -7.74
C ILE A 143 1.94 -11.14 -7.40
N PRO A 144 1.98 -12.04 -6.39
CA PRO A 144 0.80 -12.72 -5.90
C PRO A 144 0.04 -11.88 -4.87
N LEU A 145 -1.27 -11.69 -5.07
CA LEU A 145 -2.19 -11.07 -4.12
C LEU A 145 -3.20 -12.11 -3.64
N ARG A 146 -3.02 -12.61 -2.42
CA ARG A 146 -3.88 -13.64 -1.83
C ARG A 146 -4.81 -13.06 -0.76
N PHE A 147 -6.11 -13.24 -0.95
CA PHE A 147 -7.14 -12.68 -0.06
C PHE A 147 -8.33 -13.63 0.08
N ARG A 148 -9.23 -13.32 1.01
CA ARG A 148 -10.42 -14.12 1.27
C ARG A 148 -11.69 -13.28 1.12
N VAL A 149 -12.68 -13.84 0.44
CA VAL A 149 -14.06 -13.37 0.45
C VAL A 149 -14.81 -14.19 1.49
N THR A 150 -15.31 -13.55 2.54
CA THR A 150 -16.08 -14.20 3.61
C THR A 150 -17.56 -13.84 3.57
N ASP A 151 -17.87 -12.60 3.23
CA ASP A 151 -19.24 -12.10 3.10
C ASP A 151 -19.56 -11.84 1.62
N ILE A 152 -20.43 -12.67 1.06
CA ILE A 152 -20.83 -12.60 -0.35
C ILE A 152 -21.86 -11.52 -0.63
N THR A 153 -22.34 -10.81 0.39
CA THR A 153 -23.21 -9.64 0.24
C THR A 153 -22.41 -8.36 0.02
N GLN A 154 -21.12 -8.39 0.35
CA GLN A 154 -20.25 -7.22 0.30
C GLN A 154 -19.61 -7.05 -1.08
N ARG A 155 -19.33 -5.80 -1.40
CA ARG A 155 -18.51 -5.44 -2.56
C ARG A 155 -17.07 -5.31 -2.10
N ILE A 156 -16.17 -5.90 -2.86
CA ILE A 156 -14.74 -5.86 -2.56
C ILE A 156 -14.05 -5.18 -3.73
N HIS A 157 -13.45 -4.03 -3.44
CA HIS A 157 -12.51 -3.40 -4.34
C HIS A 157 -11.09 -3.68 -3.84
N LEU A 158 -10.20 -4.09 -4.74
CA LEU A 158 -8.78 -4.30 -4.47
C LEU A 158 -7.94 -3.22 -5.18
N PRO A 159 -7.73 -2.05 -4.55
CA PRO A 159 -6.68 -1.14 -4.97
C PRO A 159 -5.31 -1.77 -4.78
N VAL A 160 -4.47 -1.63 -5.79
CA VAL A 160 -3.08 -2.09 -5.81
C VAL A 160 -2.23 -0.92 -6.29
N LEU A 161 -1.18 -0.58 -5.56
CA LEU A 161 -0.13 0.27 -6.07
C LEU A 161 1.16 -0.55 -6.12
N PHE A 162 1.90 -0.44 -7.22
CA PHE A 162 3.14 -1.16 -7.40
C PHE A 162 4.16 -0.29 -8.12
N GLY A 163 5.43 -0.55 -7.85
CA GLY A 163 6.57 -0.02 -8.58
C GLY A 163 7.62 -1.12 -8.73
N PRO A 164 8.81 -0.81 -9.30
CA PRO A 164 9.83 -1.81 -9.59
C PRO A 164 10.37 -2.56 -8.36
N TRP A 165 10.23 -1.99 -7.16
CA TRP A 165 10.79 -2.53 -5.91
C TRP A 165 9.78 -2.68 -4.77
N SER A 166 8.53 -2.28 -4.97
CA SER A 166 7.52 -2.32 -3.91
C SER A 166 6.12 -2.49 -4.46
N TYR A 167 5.24 -3.02 -3.63
CA TYR A 167 3.81 -2.99 -3.88
C TYR A 167 3.05 -2.95 -2.57
N ASN A 168 1.83 -2.45 -2.63
CA ASN A 168 0.84 -2.59 -1.58
C ASN A 168 -0.53 -2.86 -2.20
N TYR A 169 -1.38 -3.53 -1.45
CA TYR A 169 -2.79 -3.64 -1.77
C TYR A 169 -3.58 -3.64 -0.47
N TYR A 170 -4.85 -3.27 -0.57
CA TYR A 170 -5.73 -3.23 0.58
C TYR A 170 -7.17 -3.50 0.15
N ARG A 171 -8.05 -3.68 1.14
CA ARG A 171 -9.49 -3.80 0.90
C ARG A 171 -10.12 -2.42 0.86
N GLY A 172 -10.59 -2.01 -0.32
CA GLY A 172 -11.41 -0.82 -0.52
C GLY A 172 -12.90 -1.08 -0.32
N SER A 173 -13.68 0.01 -0.32
CA SER A 173 -15.15 0.08 -0.29
C SER A 173 -15.77 0.10 -1.68
#